data_AF-A0A9D6VR48-F1
#
_entry.id   AF-A0A9D6VR48-F1
#
_cell.length_a   1.000
_cell.length_b   1.000
_cell.length_c   1.000
_cell.angle_alpha   90.00
_cell.angle_beta   90.00
_cell.angle_gamma   90.00
#
_symmetry.space_group_name_H-M   'P 1'
#
loop_
_entity.id
_entity.type
_entity.pdbx_description
1 polymer ?
#
loop_
_entity_poly.entity_id
_entity_poly.type
_entity_poly.pdbx_seq_one_letter_code
_entity_poly.pdbx_strand_id
1 'polypeptide(L)'
;MNYFSTKLGIAVLLLNVLMCHSAWARGAYAQISETKVINYVPAMPKKPVEKGGCWNTSVRAPRFGAWACVAGKKAYDPCFSVPNVTNAVVCGANPALNEAGLRLELVQALPFQQGIPPVSDEAWLMQLANGLICTAALGPEMIVQNKGIIAYACDEPGLPEGVHAGVFRALEVGTVWNAHFVHYVVKKGNYEAKDIQQIPIMTVWQ
;
A
#
# COMPACT_ATOMS: atom_id res chain seq x y z
N MET A 1 -47.59 72.51 28.37
CA MET A 1 -46.74 71.66 29.23
C MET A 1 -46.77 70.25 28.69
N ASN A 2 -45.59 69.77 28.25
CA ASN A 2 -45.04 68.40 28.31
C ASN A 2 -45.92 67.21 27.82
N TYR A 3 -45.45 66.18 27.09
CA TYR A 3 -44.13 65.73 26.65
C TYR A 3 -44.38 64.56 25.64
N PHE A 4 -43.54 64.45 24.61
CA PHE A 4 -42.96 63.23 24.01
C PHE A 4 -43.79 62.09 23.36
N SER A 5 -43.70 62.02 22.02
CA SER A 5 -42.94 61.02 21.23
C SER A 5 -42.79 59.59 21.79
N THR A 6 -43.22 58.57 21.04
CA THR A 6 -42.28 57.63 20.38
C THR A 6 -42.96 56.68 19.38
N LYS A 7 -42.29 56.51 18.23
CA LYS A 7 -42.54 55.52 17.18
C LYS A 7 -42.09 54.14 17.67
N LEU A 8 -42.88 53.09 17.43
CA LEU A 8 -42.44 51.70 17.57
C LEU A 8 -42.22 51.11 16.17
N GLY A 9 -40.95 51.05 15.76
CA GLY A 9 -40.53 50.40 14.52
C GLY A 9 -40.44 48.89 14.70
N ILE A 10 -41.05 48.15 13.78
CA ILE A 10 -40.92 46.71 13.64
C ILE A 10 -39.55 46.43 12.99
N ALA A 11 -38.60 45.89 13.75
CA ALA A 11 -37.36 45.37 13.22
C ALA A 11 -37.51 43.85 13.01
N VAL A 12 -37.73 43.44 11.76
CA VAL A 12 -37.67 42.03 11.34
C VAL A 12 -36.19 41.66 11.21
N LEU A 13 -35.66 40.94 12.19
CA LEU A 13 -34.33 40.34 12.15
C LEU A 13 -34.38 39.07 11.27
N LEU A 14 -34.00 39.22 10.01
CA LEU A 14 -33.65 38.08 9.14
C LEU A 14 -32.23 37.61 9.50
N LEU A 15 -32.14 36.59 10.37
CA LEU A 15 -30.90 35.84 10.54
C LEU A 15 -30.66 35.00 9.28
N ASN A 16 -29.78 35.48 8.40
CA ASN A 16 -29.15 34.64 7.39
C ASN A 16 -28.21 33.66 8.10
N VAL A 17 -28.67 32.43 8.30
CA VAL A 17 -27.80 31.30 8.64
C VAL A 17 -26.92 31.04 7.42
N LEU A 18 -25.73 31.66 7.38
CA LEU A 18 -24.65 31.22 6.51
C LEU A 18 -24.28 29.81 6.97
N MET A 19 -24.88 28.80 6.34
CA MET A 19 -24.36 27.43 6.38
C MET A 19 -23.00 27.46 5.69
N CYS A 20 -21.96 27.70 6.49
CA CYS A 20 -20.59 27.42 6.11
C CYS A 20 -20.51 25.90 5.94
N HIS A 21 -20.84 25.42 4.74
CA HIS A 21 -20.56 24.06 4.33
C HIS A 21 -19.05 23.96 4.37
N SER A 22 -18.54 23.30 5.40
CA SER A 22 -17.17 22.84 5.43
C SER A 22 -17.02 21.92 4.22
N ALA A 23 -16.55 22.50 3.11
CA ALA A 23 -16.02 21.76 1.99
C ALA A 23 -14.78 21.07 2.55
N TRP A 24 -14.96 19.83 3.02
CA TRP A 24 -13.85 18.90 3.16
C TRP A 24 -13.24 18.80 1.78
N ALA A 25 -12.13 19.52 1.58
CA ALA A 25 -11.36 19.41 0.37
C ALA A 25 -10.88 17.97 0.31
N ARG A 26 -11.61 17.13 -0.43
CA ARG A 26 -11.07 15.87 -0.95
C ARG A 26 -9.84 16.32 -1.73
N GLY A 27 -8.66 16.07 -1.15
CA GLY A 27 -7.40 16.45 -1.74
C GLY A 27 -7.40 15.96 -3.18
N ALA A 28 -7.26 16.88 -4.13
CA ALA A 28 -7.14 16.49 -5.53
C ALA A 28 -5.87 15.67 -5.66
N TYR A 29 -6.01 14.36 -5.87
CA TYR A 29 -4.87 13.50 -6.16
C TYR A 29 -4.20 13.97 -7.46
N ALA A 30 -2.92 13.63 -7.63
CA ALA A 30 -2.27 13.79 -8.92
C ALA A 30 -3.15 13.15 -10.00
N GLN A 31 -3.40 13.88 -11.10
CA GLN A 31 -4.11 13.32 -12.24
C GLN A 31 -3.24 12.21 -12.83
N ILE A 32 -3.62 10.96 -12.60
CA ILE A 32 -2.97 9.77 -13.15
C ILE A 32 -3.68 9.44 -14.46
N SER A 33 -2.95 9.50 -15.57
CA SER A 33 -3.45 9.12 -16.90
C SER A 33 -3.36 7.61 -17.15
N GLU A 34 -2.41 6.95 -16.49
CA GLU A 34 -2.20 5.50 -16.56
C GLU A 34 -1.48 4.98 -15.30
N THR A 35 -1.78 3.76 -14.88
CA THR A 35 -1.00 3.07 -13.84
C THR A 35 0.26 2.48 -14.44
N LYS A 36 1.42 2.82 -13.88
CA LYS A 36 2.69 2.25 -14.29
C LYS A 36 2.85 0.83 -13.74
N VAL A 37 2.87 -0.17 -14.61
CA VAL A 37 3.10 -1.58 -14.25
C VAL A 37 4.56 -1.94 -14.49
N ILE A 38 5.27 -2.39 -13.45
CA ILE A 38 6.70 -2.71 -13.52
C ILE A 38 6.95 -4.16 -13.09
N ASN A 39 7.41 -5.00 -14.01
CA ASN A 39 8.02 -6.29 -13.68
C ASN A 39 9.40 -6.03 -13.07
N TYR A 40 9.51 -6.08 -11.75
CA TYR A 40 10.68 -5.58 -11.04
C TYR A 40 11.86 -6.55 -11.08
N VAL A 41 12.99 -6.12 -11.64
CA VAL A 41 14.25 -6.86 -11.54
C VAL A 41 15.30 -5.90 -10.99
N PRO A 42 15.77 -6.09 -9.75
CA PRO A 42 16.73 -5.17 -9.15
C PRO A 42 18.11 -5.31 -9.81
N ALA A 43 18.88 -4.22 -9.79
CA ALA A 43 20.32 -4.30 -9.97
C ALA A 43 20.95 -4.94 -8.73
N MET A 44 22.04 -5.69 -8.91
CA MET A 44 22.77 -6.29 -7.78
C MET A 44 23.50 -5.19 -6.98
N PRO A 45 23.15 -4.95 -5.70
CA PRO A 45 23.85 -3.96 -4.90
C PRO A 45 25.25 -4.46 -4.54
N LYS A 46 26.20 -3.51 -4.39
CA LYS A 46 27.57 -3.84 -3.92
C LYS A 46 27.60 -4.11 -2.42
N LYS A 47 26.75 -3.41 -1.66
CA LYS A 47 26.61 -3.49 -0.20
C LYS A 47 25.18 -3.07 0.20
N PRO A 48 24.70 -3.47 1.39
CA PRO A 48 25.31 -4.44 2.29
C PRO A 48 25.31 -5.87 1.69
N VAL A 49 26.23 -6.72 2.18
CA VAL A 49 26.35 -8.12 1.78
C VAL A 49 26.16 -9.00 3.00
N GLU A 50 25.26 -9.97 2.91
CA GLU A 50 25.04 -10.98 3.94
C GLU A 50 25.08 -12.38 3.31
N LYS A 51 25.32 -13.41 4.13
CA LYS A 51 25.24 -14.81 3.70
C LYS A 51 23.95 -15.43 4.20
N GLY A 52 23.28 -16.20 3.35
CA GLY A 52 22.04 -16.86 3.71
C GLY A 52 21.57 -17.85 2.67
N GLY A 53 20.33 -18.32 2.83
CA GLY A 53 19.73 -19.32 1.95
C GLY A 53 18.29 -19.00 1.65
N CYS A 54 17.83 -19.49 0.50
CA CYS A 54 16.44 -19.42 0.06
C CYS A 54 15.91 -20.84 -0.07
N TRP A 55 14.63 -21.06 0.26
CA TRP A 55 14.02 -22.40 0.28
C TRP A 55 12.79 -22.52 -0.61
N ASN A 56 11.97 -21.45 -0.72
CA ASN A 56 10.72 -21.46 -1.49
C ASN A 56 10.61 -20.23 -2.38
N THR A 57 9.68 -20.29 -3.35
CA THR A 57 9.17 -19.10 -4.05
C THR A 57 8.62 -18.09 -3.04
N SER A 58 8.78 -16.80 -3.34
CA SER A 58 8.25 -15.71 -2.53
C SER A 58 6.73 -15.84 -2.34
N VAL A 59 6.24 -15.59 -1.13
CA VAL A 59 4.79 -15.54 -0.86
C VAL A 59 4.22 -14.18 -1.24
N ARG A 60 5.02 -13.10 -1.10
CA ARG A 60 4.60 -11.75 -1.46
C ARG A 60 4.59 -11.50 -2.98
N ALA A 61 5.48 -12.17 -3.72
CA ALA A 61 5.66 -12.03 -5.15
C ALA A 61 5.77 -13.43 -5.80
N PRO A 62 4.67 -14.20 -5.92
CA PRO A 62 4.70 -15.62 -6.29
C PRO A 62 5.01 -15.87 -7.77
N ARG A 63 6.23 -15.50 -8.21
CA ARG A 63 6.68 -15.57 -9.61
C ARG A 63 8.10 -16.06 -9.77
N PHE A 64 8.48 -16.32 -11.03
CA PHE A 64 9.86 -16.66 -11.39
C PHE A 64 10.86 -15.58 -10.94
N GLY A 65 11.96 -16.06 -10.36
CA GLY A 65 13.04 -15.25 -9.84
C GLY A 65 12.73 -14.56 -8.52
N ALA A 66 11.62 -14.84 -7.86
CA ALA A 66 11.28 -14.30 -6.54
C ALA A 66 11.28 -15.39 -5.47
N TRP A 67 11.86 -15.09 -4.31
CA TRP A 67 12.24 -16.07 -3.29
C TRP A 67 11.93 -15.61 -1.88
N ALA A 68 11.60 -16.57 -1.02
CA ALA A 68 11.65 -16.42 0.43
C ALA A 68 13.01 -16.92 0.95
N CYS A 69 13.73 -16.05 1.67
CA CYS A 69 15.10 -16.29 2.13
C CYS A 69 15.31 -15.90 3.59
N VAL A 70 16.39 -16.40 4.20
CA VAL A 70 16.85 -16.05 5.55
C VAL A 70 18.33 -15.75 5.52
N ALA A 71 18.70 -14.70 6.24
CA ALA A 71 20.07 -14.38 6.61
C ALA A 71 20.15 -14.23 8.13
N GLY A 72 20.91 -15.10 8.80
CA GLY A 72 20.96 -15.15 10.26
C GLY A 72 19.57 -15.37 10.88
N LYS A 73 19.04 -14.34 11.56
CA LYS A 73 17.71 -14.36 12.22
C LYS A 73 16.64 -13.57 11.45
N LYS A 74 16.98 -13.01 10.28
CA LYS A 74 16.07 -12.17 9.50
C LYS A 74 15.49 -12.96 8.34
N ALA A 75 14.17 -12.91 8.19
CA ALA A 75 13.47 -13.40 7.02
C ALA A 75 13.31 -12.27 6.00
N TYR A 76 13.49 -12.60 4.73
CA TYR A 76 13.34 -11.69 3.61
C TYR A 76 12.38 -12.32 2.59
N ASP A 77 11.30 -11.62 2.28
CA ASP A 77 10.32 -12.04 1.30
C ASP A 77 9.61 -10.77 0.75
N PRO A 78 9.80 -10.40 -0.52
CA PRO A 78 10.56 -11.11 -1.56
C PRO A 78 12.08 -10.83 -1.52
N CYS A 79 12.85 -11.78 -2.05
CA CYS A 79 14.17 -11.58 -2.62
C CYS A 79 14.16 -11.92 -4.12
N PHE A 80 14.96 -11.26 -4.93
CA PHE A 80 14.94 -11.39 -6.38
C PHE A 80 16.26 -11.91 -6.96
N SER A 81 16.17 -12.86 -7.87
CA SER A 81 17.28 -13.25 -8.76
C SER A 81 17.61 -12.11 -9.71
N VAL A 82 18.90 -12.02 -10.07
CA VAL A 82 19.40 -11.08 -11.07
C VAL A 82 19.90 -11.88 -12.28
N PRO A 83 19.61 -11.46 -13.53
CA PRO A 83 20.10 -12.16 -14.71
C PRO A 83 21.62 -12.40 -14.67
N ASN A 84 22.03 -13.60 -15.04
CA ASN A 84 23.44 -14.04 -15.05
C ASN A 84 24.13 -14.07 -13.67
N VAL A 85 23.38 -13.96 -12.56
CA VAL A 85 23.89 -14.15 -11.20
C VAL A 85 23.26 -15.40 -10.59
N THR A 86 24.08 -16.41 -10.30
CA THR A 86 23.62 -17.71 -9.79
C THR A 86 23.92 -17.94 -8.31
N ASN A 87 24.82 -17.14 -7.72
CA ASN A 87 25.31 -17.29 -6.35
C ASN A 87 24.81 -16.19 -5.39
N ALA A 88 23.90 -15.33 -5.83
CA ALA A 88 23.33 -14.27 -5.00
C ALA A 88 21.92 -13.86 -5.45
N VAL A 89 21.15 -13.31 -4.51
CA VAL A 89 19.86 -12.64 -4.74
C VAL A 89 19.85 -11.26 -4.09
N VAL A 90 18.90 -10.41 -4.48
CA VAL A 90 18.68 -9.09 -3.87
C VAL A 90 17.47 -9.15 -2.94
N CYS A 91 17.68 -8.87 -1.66
CA CYS A 91 16.62 -8.92 -0.64
C CYS A 91 16.32 -7.52 -0.10
N GLY A 92 15.08 -7.28 0.33
CA GLY A 92 14.69 -6.03 0.99
C GLY A 92 14.85 -4.78 0.12
N ALA A 93 14.79 -4.94 -1.21
CA ALA A 93 14.74 -3.80 -2.12
C ALA A 93 13.36 -3.15 -2.04
N ASN A 94 13.32 -1.82 -2.10
CA ASN A 94 12.09 -1.04 -2.16
C ASN A 94 12.20 -0.01 -3.30
N PRO A 95 11.70 -0.33 -4.50
CA PRO A 95 11.79 0.56 -5.64
C PRO A 95 10.93 1.83 -5.50
N ALA A 96 9.93 1.85 -4.62
CA ALA A 96 9.15 3.06 -4.34
C ALA A 96 9.97 4.09 -3.52
N LEU A 97 10.92 3.61 -2.71
CA LEU A 97 11.83 4.42 -1.89
C LEU A 97 13.25 4.55 -2.46
N ASN A 98 13.50 4.00 -3.66
CA ASN A 98 14.84 3.88 -4.25
C ASN A 98 15.86 3.13 -3.36
N GLU A 99 15.39 2.18 -2.55
CA GLU A 99 16.25 1.35 -1.72
C GLU A 99 16.71 0.13 -2.52
N ALA A 100 18.02 0.04 -2.77
CA ALA A 100 18.61 -1.06 -3.54
C ALA A 100 18.56 -2.42 -2.80
N GLY A 101 18.24 -2.43 -1.51
CA GLY A 101 18.25 -3.62 -0.67
C GLY A 101 19.67 -4.14 -0.38
N LEU A 102 19.77 -5.43 -0.09
CA LEU A 102 21.01 -6.12 0.24
C LEU A 102 21.31 -7.23 -0.77
N ARG A 103 22.60 -7.50 -0.96
CA ARG A 103 23.08 -8.67 -1.69
C ARG A 103 23.16 -9.84 -0.72
N LEU A 104 22.33 -10.85 -0.93
CA LEU A 104 22.38 -12.09 -0.17
C LEU A 104 23.22 -13.09 -0.96
N GLU A 105 24.44 -13.35 -0.49
CA GLU A 105 25.27 -14.43 -1.02
C GLU A 105 24.74 -15.78 -0.54
N LEU A 106 24.47 -16.64 -1.51
CA LEU A 106 23.81 -17.90 -1.27
C LEU A 106 24.80 -18.93 -0.71
N VAL A 107 24.47 -19.53 0.42
CA VAL A 107 25.24 -20.65 1.01
C VAL A 107 24.92 -22.00 0.36
N GLN A 108 23.85 -22.05 -0.43
CA GLN A 108 23.37 -23.21 -1.17
C GLN A 108 22.75 -22.73 -2.49
N ALA A 109 22.78 -23.57 -3.53
CA ALA A 109 22.12 -23.23 -4.79
C ALA A 109 20.63 -22.93 -4.56
N LEU A 110 20.07 -22.03 -5.36
CA LEU A 110 18.62 -21.83 -5.39
C LEU A 110 17.93 -23.16 -5.72
N PRO A 111 16.78 -23.47 -5.10
CA PRO A 111 16.00 -24.63 -5.50
C PRO A 111 15.66 -24.56 -6.98
N PHE A 112 15.42 -25.70 -7.64
CA PHE A 112 14.86 -25.68 -8.99
C PHE A 112 13.48 -25.02 -8.95
N GLN A 113 13.25 -23.96 -9.73
CA GLN A 113 11.97 -23.26 -9.69
C GLN A 113 10.89 -23.95 -10.50
N GLN A 114 9.76 -24.15 -9.84
CA GLN A 114 8.44 -23.98 -10.44
C GLN A 114 7.94 -22.60 -9.98
N GLY A 115 7.89 -21.65 -10.90
CA GLY A 115 7.22 -20.37 -10.71
C GLY A 115 6.03 -20.30 -11.66
N ILE A 116 5.06 -19.47 -11.35
CA ILE A 116 4.04 -19.07 -12.32
C ILE A 116 4.57 -17.76 -12.94
N PRO A 117 4.32 -17.48 -14.23
CA PRO A 117 4.49 -16.13 -14.76
C PRO A 117 3.79 -15.11 -13.84
N PRO A 118 4.28 -13.86 -13.74
CA PRO A 118 3.60 -12.83 -12.96
C PRO A 118 2.12 -12.79 -13.33
N VAL A 119 1.25 -12.90 -12.33
CA VAL A 119 -0.19 -12.75 -12.55
C VAL A 119 -0.46 -11.27 -12.78
N SER A 120 -1.14 -10.95 -13.88
CA SER A 120 -1.22 -9.58 -14.39
C SER A 120 -1.90 -8.57 -13.47
N ASP A 121 -2.66 -9.03 -12.47
CA ASP A 121 -3.42 -8.24 -11.51
C ASP A 121 -2.88 -8.31 -10.07
N GLU A 122 -1.76 -9.00 -9.85
CA GLU A 122 -1.09 -9.06 -8.54
C GLU A 122 0.14 -8.17 -8.50
N ALA A 123 0.38 -7.54 -7.36
CA ALA A 123 1.57 -6.77 -7.07
C ALA A 123 2.16 -7.22 -5.73
N TRP A 124 3.46 -7.07 -5.52
CA TRP A 124 4.04 -7.26 -4.19
C TRP A 124 4.23 -5.92 -3.46
N LEU A 125 4.26 -4.84 -4.23
CA LEU A 125 4.37 -3.45 -3.80
C LEU A 125 3.52 -2.57 -4.73
N MET A 126 2.88 -1.56 -4.17
CA MET A 126 2.19 -0.53 -4.94
C MET A 126 2.35 0.85 -4.31
N GLN A 127 2.26 1.87 -5.14
CA GLN A 127 2.19 3.26 -4.73
C GLN A 127 0.85 3.83 -5.17
N LEU A 128 0.08 4.34 -4.21
CA LEU A 128 -1.23 4.93 -4.43
C LEU A 128 -1.11 6.39 -4.89
N ALA A 129 -2.19 6.95 -5.45
CA ALA A 129 -2.23 8.34 -5.92
C ALA A 129 -1.98 9.41 -4.84
N ASN A 130 -2.16 9.04 -3.57
CA ASN A 130 -1.85 9.88 -2.41
C ASN A 130 -0.39 9.72 -1.92
N GLY A 131 0.43 8.94 -2.64
CA GLY A 131 1.83 8.70 -2.30
C GLY A 131 2.06 7.57 -1.29
N LEU A 132 1.01 7.00 -0.69
CA LEU A 132 1.16 5.86 0.22
C LEU A 132 1.73 4.65 -0.51
N ILE A 133 2.60 3.93 0.19
CA ILE A 133 3.21 2.69 -0.30
C ILE A 133 2.56 1.53 0.46
N CYS A 134 2.10 0.55 -0.30
CA CYS A 134 1.47 -0.65 0.26
C CYS A 134 2.22 -1.90 -0.20
N THR A 135 2.49 -2.82 0.74
CA THR A 135 3.16 -4.10 0.49
C THR A 135 2.18 -5.25 0.67
N ALA A 136 2.32 -6.31 -0.14
CA ALA A 136 1.52 -7.52 0.03
C ALA A 136 1.68 -8.05 1.46
N ALA A 137 0.58 -8.18 2.19
CA ALA A 137 0.60 -8.58 3.60
C ALA A 137 0.96 -10.05 3.74
N LEU A 138 1.79 -10.37 4.75
CA LEU A 138 2.07 -11.74 5.15
C LEU A 138 1.22 -12.11 6.37
N GLY A 139 0.86 -13.38 6.45
CA GLY A 139 0.18 -13.95 7.62
C GLY A 139 -1.26 -14.38 7.31
N PRO A 140 -2.13 -14.46 8.35
CA PRO A 140 -3.51 -14.90 8.19
C PRO A 140 -4.31 -13.92 7.32
N GLU A 141 -5.38 -14.44 6.70
CA GLU A 141 -6.27 -13.59 5.91
C GLU A 141 -6.95 -12.53 6.78
N MET A 142 -6.81 -11.27 6.36
CA MET A 142 -7.37 -10.11 7.05
C MET A 142 -8.77 -9.80 6.54
N ILE A 143 -9.75 -10.58 6.98
CA ILE A 143 -11.12 -10.53 6.48
C ILE A 143 -11.91 -9.42 7.19
N VAL A 144 -12.43 -8.47 6.42
CA VAL A 144 -13.43 -7.50 6.87
C VAL A 144 -14.81 -8.00 6.43
N GLN A 145 -15.67 -8.32 7.40
CA GLN A 145 -16.97 -8.94 7.15
C GLN A 145 -17.81 -8.12 6.15
N ASN A 146 -18.34 -8.82 5.14
CA ASN A 146 -19.16 -8.26 4.05
C ASN A 146 -18.48 -7.14 3.23
N LYS A 147 -17.15 -7.03 3.27
CA LYS A 147 -16.37 -6.03 2.52
C LYS A 147 -15.28 -6.64 1.66
N GLY A 148 -14.46 -7.53 2.23
CA GLY A 148 -13.39 -8.19 1.49
C GLY A 148 -12.20 -8.60 2.34
N ILE A 149 -11.12 -9.01 1.68
CA ILE A 149 -9.86 -9.42 2.29
C ILE A 149 -8.82 -8.34 2.08
N ILE A 150 -8.25 -7.79 3.14
CA ILE A 150 -7.13 -6.86 3.04
C ILE A 150 -5.89 -7.69 2.65
N ALA A 151 -5.35 -7.42 1.47
CA ALA A 151 -4.19 -8.13 0.93
C ALA A 151 -2.90 -7.31 0.97
N TYR A 152 -3.01 -6.00 1.20
CA TYR A 152 -1.87 -5.11 1.29
C TYR A 152 -1.93 -4.28 2.56
N ALA A 153 -0.80 -4.16 3.25
CA ALA A 153 -0.62 -3.24 4.36
C ALA A 153 0.07 -1.97 3.84
N CYS A 154 -0.44 -0.81 4.22
CA CYS A 154 0.08 0.49 3.78
C CYS A 154 0.78 1.22 4.92
N ASP A 155 1.94 1.82 4.61
CA ASP A 155 2.69 2.63 5.58
C ASP A 155 2.15 4.06 5.60
N GLU A 156 1.16 4.31 6.45
CA GLU A 156 0.57 5.64 6.64
C GLU A 156 1.01 6.27 7.97
N PRO A 157 1.78 7.36 7.94
CA PRO A 157 2.22 8.04 9.15
C PRO A 157 1.07 8.82 9.80
N GLY A 158 1.08 8.88 11.14
CA GLY A 158 0.16 9.74 11.90
C GLY A 158 -1.24 9.17 12.12
N LEU A 159 -1.46 7.88 11.83
CA LEU A 159 -2.71 7.21 12.21
C LEU A 159 -2.90 7.16 13.73
N PRO A 160 -4.15 7.28 14.22
CA PRO A 160 -4.45 7.04 15.63
C PRO A 160 -4.01 5.65 16.10
N GLU A 161 -3.73 5.50 17.39
CA GLU A 161 -3.34 4.22 17.98
C GLU A 161 -4.36 3.11 17.66
N GLY A 162 -3.86 1.96 17.20
CA GLY A 162 -4.67 0.78 16.83
C GLY A 162 -5.41 0.91 15.50
N VAL A 163 -5.26 2.03 14.78
CA VAL A 163 -5.74 2.19 13.40
C VAL A 163 -4.62 1.83 12.43
N HIS A 164 -4.98 1.08 11.40
CA HIS A 164 -4.10 0.63 10.34
C HIS A 164 -4.67 1.02 8.98
N ALA A 165 -3.81 1.04 7.96
CA ALA A 165 -4.17 1.29 6.58
C ALA A 165 -3.87 0.06 5.71
N GLY A 166 -4.74 -0.21 4.74
CA GLY A 166 -4.54 -1.31 3.82
C GLY A 166 -5.35 -1.17 2.54
N VAL A 167 -5.17 -2.13 1.64
CA VAL A 167 -5.92 -2.25 0.38
C VAL A 167 -6.51 -3.66 0.28
N PHE A 168 -7.77 -3.72 -0.15
CA PHE A 168 -8.45 -4.99 -0.43
C PHE A 168 -7.84 -5.71 -1.65
N ARG A 169 -7.89 -7.05 -1.65
CA ARG A 169 -7.31 -7.92 -2.69
C ARG A 169 -7.84 -7.61 -4.09
N ALA A 170 -9.13 -7.30 -4.21
CA ALA A 170 -9.77 -7.04 -5.50
C ALA A 170 -9.38 -5.66 -6.04
N LEU A 171 -8.37 -5.65 -6.93
CA LEU A 171 -7.97 -4.45 -7.66
C LEU A 171 -8.84 -4.30 -8.92
N GLU A 172 -9.24 -3.08 -9.23
CA GLU A 172 -9.95 -2.76 -10.47
C GLU A 172 -8.91 -2.44 -11.56
N VAL A 173 -8.55 -3.44 -12.36
CA VAL A 173 -7.53 -3.32 -13.42
C VAL A 173 -8.09 -2.60 -14.66
N GLY A 174 -7.32 -1.65 -15.20
CA GLY A 174 -7.67 -0.87 -16.38
C GLY A 174 -6.49 -0.02 -16.86
N THR A 175 -6.74 1.04 -17.66
CA THR A 175 -5.69 2.04 -17.97
C THR A 175 -5.16 2.69 -16.70
N VAL A 176 -6.08 3.06 -15.79
CA VAL A 176 -5.78 3.46 -14.42
C VAL A 176 -6.39 2.40 -13.52
N TRP A 177 -5.54 1.71 -12.76
CA TRP A 177 -5.97 0.75 -11.77
C TRP A 177 -6.52 1.50 -10.56
N ASN A 178 -7.58 0.95 -9.96
CA ASN A 178 -8.11 1.47 -8.71
C ASN A 178 -8.04 0.42 -7.60
N ALA A 179 -7.76 0.90 -6.40
CA ALA A 179 -7.75 0.13 -5.17
C ALA A 179 -8.90 0.57 -4.27
N HIS A 180 -9.51 -0.37 -3.55
CA HIS A 180 -10.32 -0.05 -2.39
C HIS A 180 -9.41 0.02 -1.16
N PHE A 181 -9.03 1.25 -0.83
CA PHE A 181 -8.24 1.59 0.35
C PHE A 181 -9.12 1.63 1.60
N VAL A 182 -8.60 1.14 2.71
CA VAL A 182 -9.34 1.01 3.96
C VAL A 182 -8.47 1.40 5.15
N HIS A 183 -9.01 2.26 6.02
CA HIS A 183 -8.56 2.34 7.40
C HIS A 183 -9.31 1.31 8.22
N TYR A 184 -8.61 0.53 9.04
CA TYR A 184 -9.22 -0.53 9.84
C TYR A 184 -8.64 -0.60 11.25
N VAL A 185 -9.38 -1.25 12.14
CA VAL A 185 -8.93 -1.59 13.49
C VAL A 185 -9.06 -3.08 13.72
N VAL A 186 -8.25 -3.63 14.62
CA VAL A 186 -8.34 -5.03 15.03
C VAL A 186 -8.98 -5.11 16.42
N LYS A 187 -10.15 -5.75 16.53
CA LYS A 187 -10.87 -5.94 17.79
C LYS A 187 -11.10 -7.42 18.06
N LYS A 188 -10.46 -7.95 19.12
CA LYS A 188 -10.57 -9.37 19.51
C LYS A 188 -10.33 -10.32 18.33
N GLY A 189 -9.36 -9.99 17.47
CA GLY A 189 -9.02 -10.77 16.28
C GLY A 189 -9.89 -10.51 15.03
N ASN A 190 -10.91 -9.65 15.11
CA ASN A 190 -11.72 -9.25 13.96
C ASN A 190 -11.24 -7.93 13.37
N TYR A 191 -11.25 -7.84 12.04
CA TYR A 191 -10.92 -6.62 11.30
C TYR A 191 -12.20 -5.82 11.03
N GLU A 192 -12.24 -4.58 11.50
CA GLU A 192 -13.36 -3.66 11.28
C GLU A 192 -12.90 -2.46 10.45
N ALA A 193 -13.55 -2.22 9.31
CA ALA A 193 -13.32 -1.01 8.53
C ALA A 193 -13.86 0.23 9.26
N LYS A 194 -13.07 1.31 9.22
CA LYS A 194 -13.43 2.65 9.69
C LYS A 194 -13.91 3.52 8.54
N ASP A 195 -13.17 3.49 7.44
CA ASP A 195 -13.48 4.18 6.21
C ASP A 195 -12.99 3.33 5.04
N ILE A 196 -13.71 3.41 3.91
CA ILE A 196 -13.33 2.75 2.67
C ILE A 196 -13.48 3.77 1.55
N GLN A 197 -12.41 3.96 0.80
CA GLN A 197 -12.39 4.85 -0.35
C GLN A 197 -11.74 4.17 -1.54
N GLN A 198 -12.22 4.51 -2.73
CA GLN A 198 -11.54 4.16 -3.96
C GLN A 198 -10.42 5.16 -4.21
N ILE A 199 -9.23 4.64 -4.51
CA ILE A 199 -8.07 5.46 -4.81
C ILE A 199 -7.34 4.91 -6.03
N PRO A 200 -6.92 5.77 -6.97
CA PRO A 200 -6.13 5.32 -8.11
C PRO A 200 -4.76 4.80 -7.64
N ILE A 201 -4.22 3.84 -8.38
CA ILE A 201 -2.87 3.31 -8.17
C ILE A 201 -1.93 3.99 -9.16
N MET A 202 -0.87 4.61 -8.65
CA MET A 202 0.13 5.30 -9.48
C MET A 202 1.09 4.30 -10.12
N THR A 203 1.65 3.39 -9.31
CA THR A 203 2.61 2.38 -9.77
C THR A 203 2.36 1.06 -9.06
N VAL A 204 2.50 -0.05 -9.79
CA VAL A 204 2.56 -1.40 -9.23
C VAL A 204 3.88 -2.05 -9.62
N TRP A 205 4.47 -2.78 -8.67
CA TRP A 205 5.62 -3.63 -8.90
C TRP A 205 5.21 -5.09 -8.78
N GLN A 206 5.48 -5.84 -9.84
CA GLN A 206 5.25 -7.28 -9.96
C GLN A 206 6.57 -8.02 -9.80
#